data_AF-A0A497JQW9-F1
#
_entry.id   AF-A0A497JQW9-F1
#
_cell.length_a   1.000
_cell.length_b   1.000
_cell.length_c   1.000
_cell.angle_alpha   90.00
_cell.angle_beta   90.00
_cell.angle_gamma   90.00
#
_symmetry.space_group_name_H-M   'P 1'
#
loop_
_entity.id
_entity.type
_entity.pdbx_description
1 polymer ?
#
loop_
_entity_poly.entity_id
_entity_poly.type
_entity_poly.pdbx_seq_one_letter_code
_entity_poly.pdbx_strand_id
1 'polypeptide(L)'
;MFLKRILLGVAMKIVAADSAAAVLNERFEPLKIVATAAVLVEPPYREASAQIGEPVFANVENGHQVIVHELELCRALLKTYRADVVHLDVSLGAASVETLSPIQFSGMKISRKARSSLLKILPKIRKISGEITRNYEIQVLAIGKESIPVRIAELTAGAYAVLYVTKQAIDESKPLLLGLPSKCSLKIAENRAVLHSLIPAEHDLSGSAEDKENVLSKAQIVETPNPRARGFRALKITPT
;
A
#
# COMPACT_ATOMS: atom_id res chain seq x y z
N MET A 1 16.52 28.95 9.32
CA MET A 1 16.04 28.05 8.24
C MET A 1 14.52 27.85 8.27
N PHE A 2 13.87 27.80 9.44
CA PHE A 2 12.41 27.69 9.59
C PHE A 2 11.61 28.85 8.97
N LEU A 3 12.09 30.10 9.08
CA LEU A 3 11.36 31.29 8.62
C LEU A 3 11.31 31.45 7.08
N LYS A 4 12.24 30.83 6.34
CA LYS A 4 12.27 30.88 4.86
C LYS A 4 11.25 29.93 4.21
N ARG A 5 10.78 28.90 4.94
CA ARG A 5 9.75 27.96 4.46
C ARG A 5 8.32 28.49 4.59
N ILE A 6 8.07 29.52 5.41
CA ILE A 6 6.71 30.06 5.59
C ILE A 6 6.32 31.00 4.44
N LEU A 7 7.30 31.60 3.74
CA LEU A 7 7.08 32.61 2.69
C LEU A 7 6.99 32.05 1.26
N LEU A 8 7.31 30.77 1.05
CA LEU A 8 7.06 30.01 -0.18
C LEU A 8 6.18 28.85 0.25
N GLY A 9 4.91 28.76 -0.19
CA GLY A 9 4.02 27.66 0.21
C GLY A 9 4.66 26.28 -0.03
N VAL A 10 5.35 25.73 0.98
CA VAL A 10 6.14 24.50 0.84
C VAL A 10 5.16 23.35 0.74
N ALA A 11 4.91 22.95 -0.49
CA ALA A 11 4.31 21.69 -0.86
C ALA A 11 5.14 20.54 -0.25
N MET A 12 4.65 19.94 0.84
CA MET A 12 5.31 18.79 1.46
C MET A 12 5.20 17.59 0.51
N LYS A 13 6.32 16.92 0.24
CA LYS A 13 6.38 15.68 -0.55
C LYS A 13 6.51 14.49 0.36
N ILE A 14 5.64 13.50 0.20
CA ILE A 14 5.57 12.36 1.12
C ILE A 14 5.74 11.08 0.33
N VAL A 15 6.68 10.23 0.77
CA VAL A 15 6.76 8.86 0.29
C VAL A 15 6.01 7.95 1.26
N ALA A 16 5.20 7.03 0.73
CA ALA A 16 4.51 6.04 1.53
C ALA A 16 4.45 4.70 0.78
N ALA A 17 4.21 3.63 1.51
CA ALA A 17 3.98 2.32 0.91
C ALA A 17 2.91 1.57 1.67
N ASP A 18 2.26 0.65 0.98
CA ASP A 18 1.34 -0.33 1.54
C ASP A 18 1.30 -1.61 0.70
N SER A 19 0.87 -2.69 1.32
CA SER A 19 0.67 -4.00 0.69
C SER A 19 -0.80 -4.38 0.71
N ALA A 20 -1.38 -4.60 -0.47
CA ALA A 20 -2.83 -4.66 -0.57
C ALA A 20 -3.34 -5.74 -1.52
N ALA A 21 -4.65 -5.96 -1.40
CA ALA A 21 -5.44 -6.98 -2.06
C ALA A 21 -4.99 -8.42 -1.74
N ALA A 22 -5.91 -9.37 -1.86
CA ALA A 22 -5.60 -10.77 -1.58
C ALA A 22 -6.28 -11.72 -2.56
N VAL A 23 -5.55 -12.72 -3.06
CA VAL A 23 -6.18 -13.88 -3.70
C VAL A 23 -7.09 -14.55 -2.68
N LEU A 24 -8.33 -14.82 -3.06
CA LEU A 24 -9.33 -15.48 -2.23
C LEU A 24 -9.56 -16.90 -2.69
N ASN A 25 -9.98 -17.77 -1.77
CA ASN A 25 -10.60 -19.04 -2.14
C ASN A 25 -12.09 -18.86 -2.49
N GLU A 26 -12.74 -19.94 -2.91
CA GLU A 26 -14.17 -19.97 -3.25
C GLU A 26 -15.11 -19.56 -2.10
N ARG A 27 -14.61 -19.64 -0.86
CA ARG A 27 -15.31 -19.19 0.35
C ARG A 27 -14.98 -17.75 0.73
N PHE A 28 -14.38 -16.96 -0.17
CA PHE A 28 -13.97 -15.58 0.05
C PHE A 28 -12.96 -15.39 1.20
N GLU A 29 -12.21 -16.42 1.56
CA GLU A 29 -11.15 -16.35 2.57
C GLU A 29 -9.83 -15.94 1.90
N PRO A 30 -9.10 -14.97 2.44
CA PRO A 30 -7.86 -14.51 1.86
C PRO A 30 -6.75 -15.54 2.05
N LEU A 31 -6.01 -15.83 0.96
CA LEU A 31 -4.91 -16.79 0.93
C LEU A 31 -3.55 -16.08 0.90
N LYS A 32 -3.39 -15.15 -0.03
CA LYS A 32 -2.11 -14.47 -0.30
C LYS A 32 -2.31 -12.99 -0.57
N ILE A 33 -1.51 -12.14 0.07
CA ILE A 33 -1.38 -10.72 -0.25
C ILE A 33 -0.65 -10.60 -1.59
N VAL A 34 -1.19 -9.82 -2.52
CA VAL A 34 -0.74 -9.87 -3.92
C VAL A 34 0.40 -8.93 -4.21
N ALA A 35 0.28 -7.66 -3.83
CA ALA A 35 1.18 -6.60 -4.30
C ALA A 35 1.54 -5.63 -3.18
N THR A 36 2.72 -5.02 -3.32
CA THR A 36 3.14 -3.85 -2.54
C THR A 36 3.41 -2.71 -3.51
N ALA A 37 3.02 -1.50 -3.12
CA ALA A 37 3.37 -0.30 -3.86
C ALA A 37 3.97 0.75 -2.95
N ALA A 38 5.00 1.45 -3.44
CA ALA A 38 5.46 2.71 -2.88
C ALA A 38 5.07 3.86 -3.81
N VAL A 39 4.63 4.96 -3.22
CA VAL A 39 4.14 6.15 -3.91
C VAL A 39 4.84 7.39 -3.38
N LEU A 40 5.09 8.34 -4.26
CA LEU A 40 5.38 9.73 -3.94
C LEU A 40 4.08 10.51 -4.10
N VAL A 41 3.71 11.25 -3.07
CA VAL A 41 2.50 12.07 -3.07
C VAL A 41 2.88 13.52 -2.80
N GLU A 42 2.37 14.41 -3.64
CA GLU A 42 2.57 15.85 -3.60
C GLU A 42 1.19 16.54 -3.56
N PRO A 43 1.09 17.84 -3.23
CA PRO A 43 -0.17 18.57 -3.38
C PRO A 43 -0.79 18.37 -4.76
N PRO A 44 -2.12 18.17 -4.85
CA PRO A 44 -3.12 18.32 -3.80
C PRO A 44 -3.38 17.06 -2.95
N TYR A 45 -2.45 16.09 -2.94
CA TYR A 45 -2.50 14.85 -2.13
C TYR A 45 -3.65 13.90 -2.49
N ARG A 46 -3.93 13.76 -3.79
CA ARG A 46 -5.06 12.96 -4.31
C ARG A 46 -4.65 11.66 -4.98
N GLU A 47 -3.46 11.62 -5.56
CA GLU A 47 -2.91 10.48 -6.28
C GLU A 47 -1.38 10.50 -6.20
N ALA A 48 -0.75 9.41 -6.65
CA ALA A 48 0.69 9.31 -6.72
C ALA A 48 1.25 10.14 -7.89
N SER A 49 2.24 10.99 -7.63
CA SER A 49 3.02 11.67 -8.69
C SER A 49 4.10 10.76 -9.29
N ALA A 50 4.57 9.80 -8.50
CA ALA A 50 5.44 8.71 -8.93
C ALA A 50 5.15 7.47 -8.09
N GLN A 51 5.39 6.28 -8.65
CA GLN A 51 5.09 5.03 -7.98
C GLN A 51 5.97 3.88 -8.48
N ILE A 52 6.15 2.89 -7.62
CA ILE A 52 6.72 1.58 -7.96
C ILE A 52 5.81 0.54 -7.33
N GLY A 53 5.45 -0.50 -8.09
CA GLY A 53 4.68 -1.64 -7.58
C GLY A 53 5.39 -2.94 -7.89
N GLU A 54 5.40 -3.87 -6.93
CA GLU A 54 6.03 -5.18 -7.05
C GLU A 54 5.05 -6.29 -6.64
N PRO A 55 5.06 -7.46 -7.31
CA PRO A 55 4.31 -8.62 -6.88
C PRO A 55 4.98 -9.25 -5.65
N VAL A 56 4.16 -9.65 -4.67
CA VAL A 56 4.63 -10.23 -3.41
C VAL A 56 4.10 -11.65 -3.19
N PHE A 57 2.81 -11.89 -3.46
CA PHE A 57 2.16 -13.20 -3.25
C PHE A 57 2.46 -13.87 -1.90
N ALA A 58 2.52 -13.07 -0.81
CA ALA A 58 2.85 -13.56 0.53
C ALA A 58 1.64 -14.19 1.23
N ASN A 59 1.84 -15.34 1.87
CA ASN A 59 0.79 -15.97 2.69
C ASN A 59 0.34 -15.04 3.82
N VAL A 60 -0.97 -14.91 4.02
CA VAL A 60 -1.57 -13.99 5.01
C VAL A 60 -1.09 -14.23 6.45
N GLU A 61 -0.69 -15.46 6.79
CA GLU A 61 -0.14 -15.82 8.11
C GLU A 61 1.16 -15.06 8.43
N ASN A 62 1.96 -14.78 7.40
CA ASN A 62 3.23 -14.05 7.49
C ASN A 62 3.09 -12.59 7.04
N GLY A 63 1.86 -12.06 6.97
CA GLY A 63 1.58 -10.73 6.44
C GLY A 63 2.42 -9.61 7.08
N HIS A 64 2.77 -9.71 8.36
CA HIS A 64 3.66 -8.73 9.01
C HIS A 64 5.04 -8.55 8.35
N GLN A 65 5.53 -9.52 7.58
CA GLN A 65 6.81 -9.40 6.87
C GLN A 65 6.74 -8.41 5.70
N VAL A 66 5.55 -8.15 5.15
CA VAL A 66 5.38 -7.21 4.01
C VAL A 66 5.70 -5.77 4.40
N ILE A 67 5.58 -5.42 5.68
CA ILE A 67 5.95 -4.09 6.21
C ILE A 67 7.44 -3.79 6.00
N VAL A 68 8.30 -4.82 6.06
CA VAL A 68 9.72 -4.63 5.76
C VAL A 68 9.90 -4.30 4.28
N HIS A 69 9.17 -4.99 3.41
CA HIS A 69 9.23 -4.79 1.97
C HIS A 69 8.65 -3.43 1.53
N GLU A 70 7.56 -2.97 2.16
CA GLU A 70 7.04 -1.61 2.01
C GLU A 70 8.11 -0.55 2.25
N LEU A 71 8.84 -0.66 3.37
CA LEU A 71 9.89 0.29 3.71
C LEU A 71 11.10 0.19 2.76
N GLU A 72 11.41 -1.00 2.25
CA GLU A 72 12.42 -1.20 1.21
C GLU A 72 12.03 -0.52 -0.11
N LEU A 73 10.76 -0.62 -0.51
CA LEU A 73 10.20 0.05 -1.69
C LEU A 73 10.18 1.57 -1.53
N CYS A 74 9.83 2.09 -0.35
CA CYS A 74 10.00 3.52 -0.03
C CYS A 74 11.44 3.97 -0.25
N ARG A 75 12.42 3.21 0.28
CA ARG A 75 13.85 3.49 0.07
C ARG A 75 14.24 3.40 -1.41
N ALA A 76 13.67 2.47 -2.18
CA ALA A 76 13.92 2.37 -3.61
C ALA A 76 13.42 3.60 -4.36
N LEU A 77 12.22 4.10 -4.04
CA LEU A 77 11.65 5.30 -4.64
C LEU A 77 12.48 6.56 -4.31
N LEU A 78 13.00 6.64 -3.08
CA LEU A 78 13.87 7.74 -2.62
C LEU A 78 15.21 7.83 -3.37
N LYS A 79 15.66 6.75 -4.03
CA LYS A 79 16.86 6.81 -4.90
C LYS A 79 16.65 7.71 -6.12
N THR A 80 15.40 7.86 -6.55
CA THR A 80 15.03 8.62 -7.75
C THR A 80 14.38 9.95 -7.41
N TYR A 81 13.56 9.98 -6.36
CA TYR A 81 12.75 11.14 -6.00
C TYR A 81 13.08 11.65 -4.60
N ARG A 82 13.05 12.97 -4.43
CA ARG A 82 13.17 13.59 -3.10
C ARG A 82 11.82 13.63 -2.41
N ALA A 83 11.84 13.45 -1.09
CA ALA A 83 10.69 13.61 -0.20
C ALA A 83 11.09 14.41 1.03
N ASP A 84 10.12 14.89 1.79
CA ASP A 84 10.32 15.54 3.09
C ASP A 84 10.17 14.54 4.25
N VAL A 85 9.42 13.46 4.04
CA VAL A 85 9.11 12.46 5.06
C VAL A 85 8.65 11.15 4.42
N VAL A 86 8.85 10.04 5.13
CA VAL A 86 8.26 8.73 4.78
C VAL A 86 7.17 8.36 5.78
N HIS A 87 6.01 7.95 5.29
CA HIS A 87 4.92 7.42 6.10
C HIS A 87 4.88 5.89 5.97
N LEU A 88 4.99 5.19 7.10
CA LEU A 88 4.89 3.73 7.17
C LEU A 88 3.48 3.31 7.60
N ASP A 89 2.93 2.22 7.03
CA ASP A 89 1.61 1.69 7.41
C ASP A 89 1.64 0.92 8.74
N VAL A 90 2.03 1.62 9.80
CA VAL A 90 2.05 1.09 11.15
C VAL A 90 1.48 2.16 12.08
N SER A 91 0.31 1.91 12.66
CA SER A 91 -0.39 2.90 13.50
C SER A 91 0.23 3.01 14.90
N LEU A 92 1.25 3.86 15.08
CA LEU A 92 1.94 4.09 16.38
C LEU A 92 2.02 5.58 16.73
N GLY A 93 1.01 6.36 16.34
CA GLY A 93 0.89 7.76 16.72
C GLY A 93 1.97 8.67 16.10
N ALA A 94 2.38 8.37 14.85
CA ALA A 94 3.41 9.10 14.12
C ALA A 94 4.80 9.07 14.80
N ALA A 95 5.08 8.05 15.60
CA ALA A 95 6.40 7.87 16.21
C ALA A 95 7.48 7.64 15.13
N SER A 96 8.68 8.19 15.35
CA SER A 96 9.85 7.93 14.51
C SER A 96 10.25 6.46 14.61
N VAL A 97 10.23 5.76 13.47
CA VAL A 97 10.50 4.32 13.37
C VAL A 97 11.90 3.98 13.89
N GLU A 98 12.90 4.80 13.58
CA GLU A 98 14.29 4.63 14.03
C GLU A 98 14.42 4.53 15.56
N THR A 99 13.64 5.34 16.27
CA THR A 99 13.66 5.45 17.74
C THR A 99 12.69 4.48 18.44
N LEU A 100 11.88 3.73 17.68
CA LEU A 100 10.93 2.78 18.26
C LEU A 100 11.65 1.74 19.12
N SER A 101 11.15 1.57 20.34
CA SER A 101 11.65 0.60 21.31
C SER A 101 10.53 -0.30 21.81
N PRO A 102 10.85 -1.55 22.20
CA PRO A 102 9.86 -2.44 22.81
C PRO A 102 9.15 -1.86 24.04
N ILE A 103 9.84 -0.98 24.79
CA ILE A 103 9.32 -0.34 26.00
C ILE A 103 8.15 0.58 25.65
N GLN A 104 8.21 1.31 24.54
CA GLN A 104 7.14 2.20 24.09
C GLN A 104 5.85 1.44 23.73
N PHE A 105 5.94 0.14 23.39
CA PHE A 105 4.76 -0.67 23.10
C PHE A 105 3.91 -1.00 24.32
N SER A 106 4.48 -0.90 25.53
CA SER A 106 3.78 -1.24 26.78
C SER A 106 2.62 -0.27 27.09
N GLY A 107 2.76 1.01 26.72
CA GLY A 107 1.74 2.04 26.87
C GLY A 107 0.76 2.18 25.70
N MET A 108 0.92 1.41 24.61
CA MET A 108 0.12 1.54 23.39
C MET A 108 -1.08 0.59 23.36
N LYS A 109 -2.22 1.07 22.83
CA LYS A 109 -3.44 0.28 22.57
C LYS A 109 -3.29 -0.64 21.35
N ILE A 110 -2.34 -1.58 21.39
CA ILE A 110 -2.11 -2.58 20.33
C ILE A 110 -2.48 -3.98 20.81
N SER A 111 -3.01 -4.82 19.90
CA SER A 111 -3.32 -6.21 20.23
C SER A 111 -2.05 -7.01 20.51
N ARG A 112 -2.15 -8.07 21.33
CA ARG A 112 -1.00 -8.96 21.63
C ARG A 112 -0.39 -9.56 20.36
N LYS A 113 -1.23 -9.95 19.39
CA LYS A 113 -0.81 -10.48 18.09
C LYS A 113 -0.05 -9.43 17.28
N ALA A 114 -0.59 -8.22 17.14
CA ALA A 114 0.06 -7.13 16.42
C ALA A 114 1.41 -6.74 17.07
N ARG A 115 1.46 -6.68 18.40
CA ARG A 115 2.70 -6.44 19.16
C ARG A 115 3.75 -7.52 18.88
N SER A 116 3.37 -8.79 18.94
CA SER A 116 4.29 -9.91 18.67
C SER A 116 4.83 -9.87 17.24
N SER A 117 3.95 -9.64 16.26
CA SER A 117 4.35 -9.48 14.85
C SER A 117 5.29 -8.31 14.64
N LEU A 118 5.00 -7.15 15.24
CA LEU A 118 5.83 -5.95 15.12
C LEU A 118 7.23 -6.16 15.75
N LEU A 119 7.30 -6.79 16.93
CA LEU A 119 8.57 -7.09 17.59
C LEU A 119 9.50 -7.96 16.71
N LYS A 120 8.95 -8.86 15.89
CA LYS A 120 9.74 -9.71 14.96
C LYS A 120 10.41 -8.90 13.84
N ILE A 121 9.75 -7.84 13.36
CA ILE A 121 10.25 -7.01 12.24
C ILE A 121 10.97 -5.75 12.71
N LEU A 122 10.79 -5.35 13.98
CA LEU A 122 11.30 -4.10 14.54
C LEU A 122 12.79 -3.87 14.25
N PRO A 123 13.71 -4.85 14.43
CA PRO A 123 15.13 -4.62 14.14
C PRO A 123 15.39 -4.26 12.66
N LYS A 124 14.65 -4.88 11.73
CA LYS A 124 14.79 -4.64 10.30
C LYS A 124 14.28 -3.26 9.90
N ILE A 125 13.06 -2.91 10.32
CA ILE A 125 12.47 -1.60 9.99
C ILE A 125 13.25 -0.45 10.62
N ARG A 126 13.82 -0.63 11.82
CA ARG A 126 14.70 0.35 12.46
C ARG A 126 15.99 0.55 11.68
N LYS A 127 16.62 -0.54 11.24
CA LYS A 127 17.83 -0.49 10.42
C LYS A 127 17.59 0.29 9.13
N ILE A 128 16.54 -0.05 8.38
CA ILE A 128 16.21 0.63 7.12
C ILE A 128 15.83 2.09 7.38
N SER A 129 15.06 2.37 8.43
CA SER A 129 14.73 3.75 8.82
C SER A 129 15.98 4.57 9.11
N GLY A 130 16.94 4.04 9.87
CA GLY A 130 18.19 4.76 10.15
C GLY A 130 19.06 4.96 8.92
N GLU A 131 19.03 4.04 7.95
CA GLU A 131 19.66 4.24 6.65
C GLU A 131 18.99 5.36 5.85
N ILE A 132 17.66 5.44 5.86
CA ILE A 132 16.91 6.53 5.22
C ILE A 132 17.27 7.87 5.87
N THR A 133 17.25 7.94 7.21
CA THR A 133 17.63 9.16 7.95
C THR A 133 19.03 9.62 7.57
N ARG A 134 20.02 8.71 7.54
CA ARG A 134 21.41 9.08 7.22
C ARG A 134 21.63 9.49 5.76
N ASN A 135 20.97 8.81 4.82
CA ASN A 135 21.24 9.02 3.39
C ASN A 135 20.43 10.16 2.77
N TYR A 136 19.25 10.45 3.33
CA TYR A 136 18.30 11.40 2.76
C TYR A 136 17.90 12.51 3.72
N GLU A 137 18.37 12.47 4.98
CA GLU A 137 18.09 13.49 6.01
C GLU A 137 16.59 13.67 6.32
N ILE A 138 15.79 12.62 6.14
CA ILE A 138 14.34 12.61 6.40
C ILE A 138 13.94 11.52 7.39
N GLN A 139 12.82 11.74 8.08
CA GLN A 139 12.28 10.80 9.05
C GLN A 139 11.34 9.78 8.40
N VAL A 140 11.26 8.59 9.02
CA VAL A 140 10.23 7.59 8.76
C VAL A 140 9.28 7.57 9.94
N LEU A 141 8.00 7.85 9.70
CA LEU A 141 6.96 7.98 10.72
C LEU A 141 5.95 6.83 10.65
N ALA A 142 5.69 6.20 11.79
CA ALA A 142 4.66 5.17 11.94
C ALA A 142 3.28 5.80 12.14
N ILE A 143 2.66 6.22 11.04
CA ILE A 143 1.36 6.90 11.02
C ILE A 143 0.21 5.90 10.78
N GLY A 144 0.40 4.94 9.88
CA GLY A 144 -0.65 4.00 9.53
C GLY A 144 -1.80 4.63 8.74
N LYS A 145 -2.99 4.07 8.93
CA LYS A 145 -4.28 4.46 8.31
C LYS A 145 -4.67 5.94 8.38
N GLU A 146 -4.07 6.74 9.26
CA GLU A 146 -4.35 8.19 9.34
C GLU A 146 -3.59 8.99 8.26
N SER A 147 -2.74 8.32 7.47
CA SER A 147 -1.95 8.92 6.39
C SER A 147 -2.67 8.80 5.04
N ILE A 148 -3.05 9.93 4.45
CA ILE A 148 -3.58 9.99 3.07
C ILE A 148 -2.59 9.37 2.05
N PRO A 149 -1.26 9.63 2.10
CA PRO A 149 -0.31 8.94 1.24
C PRO A 149 -0.27 7.42 1.40
N VAL A 150 -0.48 6.88 2.62
CA VAL A 150 -0.56 5.43 2.84
C VAL A 150 -1.84 4.88 2.20
N ARG A 151 -2.96 5.59 2.31
CA ARG A 151 -4.19 5.23 1.61
C ARG A 151 -4.04 5.24 0.09
N ILE A 152 -3.32 6.21 -0.48
CA ILE A 152 -3.01 6.24 -1.91
C ILE A 152 -2.10 5.05 -2.28
N ALA A 153 -1.14 4.68 -1.42
CA ALA A 153 -0.32 3.49 -1.61
C ALA A 153 -1.16 2.21 -1.60
N GLU A 154 -2.13 2.07 -0.68
CA GLU A 154 -3.06 0.94 -0.59
C GLU A 154 -3.86 0.78 -1.88
N LEU A 155 -4.45 1.88 -2.38
CA LEU A 155 -5.22 1.89 -3.63
C LEU A 155 -4.31 1.55 -4.84
N THR A 156 -3.07 2.04 -4.83
CA THR A 156 -2.10 1.78 -5.89
C THR A 156 -1.64 0.32 -5.89
N ALA A 157 -1.34 -0.23 -4.72
CA ALA A 157 -1.03 -1.65 -4.54
C ALA A 157 -2.20 -2.53 -4.99
N GLY A 158 -3.44 -2.15 -4.66
CA GLY A 158 -4.63 -2.83 -5.15
C GLY A 158 -4.77 -2.77 -6.67
N ALA A 159 -4.44 -1.65 -7.32
CA ALA A 159 -4.45 -1.53 -8.78
C ALA A 159 -3.40 -2.44 -9.44
N TYR A 160 -2.18 -2.50 -8.90
CA TYR A 160 -1.16 -3.47 -9.34
C TYR A 160 -1.61 -4.91 -9.14
N ALA A 161 -2.26 -5.21 -8.01
CA ALA A 161 -2.78 -6.54 -7.74
C ALA A 161 -3.82 -7.01 -8.76
N VAL A 162 -4.66 -6.10 -9.28
CA VAL A 162 -5.57 -6.43 -10.39
C VAL A 162 -4.76 -6.93 -11.59
N LEU A 163 -3.74 -6.19 -12.02
CA LEU A 163 -2.91 -6.59 -13.16
C LEU A 163 -2.21 -7.94 -12.93
N TYR A 164 -1.60 -8.12 -11.76
CA TYR A 164 -0.86 -9.35 -11.45
C TYR A 164 -1.74 -10.58 -11.37
N VAL A 165 -2.92 -10.48 -10.74
CA VAL A 165 -3.86 -11.61 -10.68
C VAL A 165 -4.53 -11.85 -12.03
N THR A 166 -4.79 -10.81 -12.82
CA THR A 166 -5.28 -10.99 -14.19
C THR A 166 -4.28 -11.74 -15.05
N LYS A 167 -2.99 -11.36 -15.00
CA LYS A 167 -1.93 -12.10 -15.68
C LYS A 167 -1.88 -13.55 -15.21
N GLN A 168 -1.93 -13.78 -13.90
CA GLN A 168 -1.92 -15.12 -13.31
C GLN A 168 -3.11 -15.96 -13.78
N ALA A 169 -4.32 -15.40 -13.79
CA ALA A 169 -5.52 -16.10 -14.25
C ALA A 169 -5.38 -16.55 -15.71
N ILE A 170 -4.84 -15.68 -16.58
CA ILE A 170 -4.59 -15.97 -18.00
C ILE A 170 -3.57 -17.10 -18.14
N ASP A 171 -2.43 -16.99 -17.45
CA ASP A 171 -1.34 -17.97 -17.53
C ASP A 171 -1.77 -19.36 -17.04
N GLU A 172 -2.59 -19.40 -16.00
CA GLU A 172 -3.13 -20.65 -15.46
C GLU A 172 -4.39 -21.13 -16.20
N SER A 173 -4.93 -20.32 -17.12
CA SER A 173 -6.22 -20.54 -17.80
C SER A 173 -7.34 -20.88 -16.82
N LYS A 174 -7.39 -20.18 -15.68
CA LYS A 174 -8.32 -20.46 -14.57
C LYS A 174 -8.91 -19.18 -14.01
N PRO A 175 -10.21 -19.19 -13.65
CA PRO A 175 -10.79 -18.08 -12.92
C PRO A 175 -10.16 -17.90 -11.54
N LEU A 176 -9.90 -16.66 -11.15
CA LEU A 176 -9.38 -16.30 -9.83
C LEU A 176 -10.30 -15.29 -9.14
N LEU A 177 -10.32 -15.34 -7.80
CA LEU A 177 -11.00 -14.36 -6.96
C LEU A 177 -9.96 -13.45 -6.30
N LEU A 178 -10.15 -12.15 -6.42
CA LEU A 178 -9.29 -11.14 -5.80
C LEU A 178 -10.13 -10.27 -4.86
N GLY A 179 -9.77 -10.25 -3.57
CA GLY A 179 -10.31 -9.29 -2.61
C GLY A 179 -9.59 -7.96 -2.74
N LEU A 180 -10.34 -6.90 -2.99
CA LEU A 180 -9.80 -5.54 -3.09
C LEU A 180 -9.51 -4.94 -1.70
N PRO A 181 -8.70 -3.88 -1.63
CA PRO A 181 -8.54 -3.11 -0.41
C PRO A 181 -9.86 -2.57 0.14
N SER A 182 -9.85 -2.14 1.40
CA SER A 182 -11.09 -1.75 2.06
C SER A 182 -11.72 -0.51 1.39
N LYS A 183 -13.04 -0.52 1.25
CA LYS A 183 -13.90 0.58 0.78
C LYS A 183 -13.32 1.23 -0.48
N CYS A 184 -13.04 0.45 -1.51
CA CYS A 184 -12.66 0.95 -2.82
C CYS A 184 -13.45 0.24 -3.92
N SER A 185 -13.35 0.75 -5.15
CA SER A 185 -13.93 0.14 -6.35
C SER A 185 -12.98 0.29 -7.53
N LEU A 186 -12.98 -0.70 -8.42
CA LEU A 186 -12.19 -0.72 -9.63
C LEU A 186 -12.91 0.03 -10.75
N LYS A 187 -12.14 0.89 -11.41
CA LYS A 187 -12.46 1.44 -12.72
C LYS A 187 -11.34 1.07 -13.68
N ILE A 188 -11.71 0.45 -14.79
CA ILE A 188 -10.79 0.25 -15.91
C ILE A 188 -10.97 1.44 -16.84
N ALA A 189 -9.88 2.16 -17.10
CA ALA A 189 -9.87 3.32 -17.99
C ALA A 189 -8.67 3.21 -18.92
N GLU A 190 -8.92 3.25 -20.22
CA GLU A 190 -7.90 3.09 -21.27
C GLU A 190 -7.10 1.80 -21.04
N ASN A 191 -5.82 1.94 -20.69
CA ASN A 191 -4.88 0.85 -20.43
C ASN A 191 -4.41 0.84 -18.96
N ARG A 192 -5.31 1.20 -18.03
CA ARG A 192 -4.99 1.32 -16.60
C ARG A 192 -6.08 0.69 -15.73
N ALA A 193 -5.64 0.03 -14.67
CA ALA A 193 -6.49 -0.28 -13.53
C ALA A 193 -6.44 0.93 -12.56
N VAL A 194 -7.59 1.45 -12.16
CA VAL A 194 -7.69 2.57 -11.21
C VAL A 194 -8.61 2.18 -10.06
N LEU A 195 -8.11 2.24 -8.84
CA LEU A 195 -8.93 2.09 -7.64
C LEU A 195 -9.28 3.45 -7.06
N HIS A 196 -10.57 3.68 -6.83
CA HIS A 196 -11.09 4.88 -6.17
C HIS A 196 -11.54 4.57 -4.76
N SER A 197 -11.27 5.46 -3.80
CA SER A 197 -11.81 5.33 -2.44
C SER A 197 -13.33 5.54 -2.44
N LEU A 198 -14.01 4.75 -1.62
CA LEU A 198 -15.44 4.88 -1.30
C LEU A 198 -15.64 5.41 0.13
N ILE A 199 -14.56 5.81 0.82
CA ILE A 199 -14.64 6.41 2.15
C ILE A 199 -15.20 7.84 2.02
N PRO A 200 -16.19 8.24 2.85
CA PRO A 200 -16.65 9.62 2.87
C PRO A 200 -15.48 10.59 3.10
N ALA A 201 -15.46 11.69 2.34
CA ALA A 201 -14.37 12.68 2.33
C ALA A 201 -13.03 12.23 1.69
N GLU A 202 -12.96 11.02 1.10
CA GLU A 202 -11.82 10.56 0.28
C GLU A 202 -12.20 10.33 -1.20
N HIS A 203 -13.33 10.87 -1.63
CA HIS A 203 -13.93 10.59 -2.94
C HIS A 203 -13.05 10.97 -4.15
N ASP A 204 -12.07 11.85 -3.94
CA ASP A 204 -11.10 12.30 -4.93
C ASP A 204 -9.74 11.58 -4.80
N LEU A 205 -9.62 10.58 -3.93
CA LEU A 205 -8.42 9.76 -3.81
C LEU A 205 -8.45 8.57 -4.76
N SER A 206 -7.34 8.36 -5.47
CA SER A 206 -7.16 7.20 -6.34
C SER A 206 -5.73 6.67 -6.34
N GLY A 207 -5.62 5.37 -6.58
CA GLY A 207 -4.38 4.70 -6.95
C GLY A 207 -4.55 4.02 -8.31
N SER A 208 -3.49 3.92 -9.10
CA SER A 208 -3.58 3.36 -10.45
C SER A 208 -2.38 2.50 -10.80
N ALA A 209 -2.52 1.63 -11.79
CA ALA A 209 -1.43 0.87 -12.37
C ALA A 209 -1.62 0.79 -13.88
N GLU A 210 -0.53 1.01 -14.63
CA GLU A 210 -0.52 0.91 -16.09
C GLU A 210 -0.38 -0.56 -16.53
N ASP A 211 -1.25 -0.97 -17.44
CA ASP A 211 -1.27 -2.30 -18.02
C ASP A 211 -0.35 -2.42 -19.24
N LYS A 212 0.95 -2.51 -19.01
CA LYS A 212 1.94 -2.57 -20.10
C LYS A 212 1.84 -3.83 -20.96
N GLU A 213 1.25 -4.90 -20.43
CA GLU A 213 1.11 -6.20 -21.09
C GLU A 213 -0.27 -6.42 -21.74
N ASN A 214 -1.14 -5.42 -21.62
CA ASN A 214 -2.52 -5.44 -22.11
C ASN A 214 -3.26 -6.71 -21.62
N VAL A 215 -3.15 -7.00 -20.32
CA VAL A 215 -3.80 -8.16 -19.67
C VAL A 215 -5.27 -7.89 -19.37
N LEU A 216 -5.65 -6.64 -19.13
CA LEU A 216 -7.03 -6.25 -18.79
C LEU A 216 -8.00 -6.52 -19.95
N SER A 217 -7.54 -6.43 -21.20
CA SER A 217 -8.36 -6.76 -22.37
C SER A 217 -8.52 -8.27 -22.64
N LYS A 218 -7.74 -9.10 -21.95
CA LYS A 218 -7.68 -10.57 -22.11
C LYS A 218 -8.39 -11.32 -20.98
N ALA A 219 -9.19 -10.61 -20.19
CA ALA A 219 -9.97 -11.20 -19.12
C ALA A 219 -11.27 -10.44 -18.89
N GLN A 220 -12.32 -11.18 -18.56
CA GLN A 220 -13.55 -10.62 -18.01
C GLN A 220 -13.37 -10.41 -16.50
N ILE A 221 -13.60 -9.18 -16.04
CA ILE A 221 -13.49 -8.79 -14.63
C ILE A 221 -14.87 -8.33 -14.14
N VAL A 222 -15.40 -9.03 -13.13
CA VAL A 222 -16.69 -8.70 -12.51
C VAL A 222 -16.49 -8.37 -11.05
N GLU A 223 -16.89 -7.16 -10.65
CA GLU A 223 -16.80 -6.69 -9.28
C GLU A 223 -18.09 -6.96 -8.50
N THR A 224 -17.98 -7.53 -7.30
CA THR A 224 -19.10 -7.76 -6.37
C THR A 224 -18.73 -7.35 -4.95
N PRO A 225 -19.70 -7.08 -4.06
CA PRO A 225 -19.43 -7.02 -2.63
C PRO A 225 -18.83 -8.34 -2.11
N ASN A 226 -17.92 -8.28 -1.14
CA ASN A 226 -17.44 -9.48 -0.47
C ASN A 226 -18.45 -9.92 0.62
N PRO A 227 -19.06 -11.11 0.53
CA PRO A 227 -20.09 -11.56 1.46
C PRO A 227 -19.57 -11.83 2.88
N ARG A 228 -18.26 -12.00 3.08
CA ARG A 228 -17.64 -12.29 4.39
C ARG A 228 -16.99 -11.09 5.05
N ALA A 229 -16.73 -10.03 4.30
CA ALA A 229 -16.00 -8.87 4.78
C ALA A 229 -16.71 -7.59 4.36
N ARG A 230 -17.55 -7.04 5.27
CA ARG A 230 -18.26 -5.78 5.03
C ARG A 230 -17.26 -4.67 4.71
N GLY A 231 -17.57 -3.89 3.68
CA GLY A 231 -16.73 -2.80 3.22
C GLY A 231 -15.62 -3.24 2.26
N PHE A 232 -15.44 -4.54 2.01
CA PHE A 232 -14.52 -5.04 1.00
C PHE A 232 -15.29 -5.47 -0.25
N ARG A 233 -14.65 -5.32 -1.41
CA ARG A 233 -15.15 -5.83 -2.68
C ARG A 233 -14.30 -7.02 -3.15
N ALA A 234 -14.84 -7.82 -4.04
CA ALA A 234 -14.15 -8.93 -4.67
C ALA A 234 -14.29 -8.81 -6.18
N LEU A 235 -13.24 -9.17 -6.90
CA LEU A 235 -13.22 -9.30 -8.35
C LEU A 235 -13.20 -10.78 -8.71
N LYS A 236 -14.13 -11.21 -9.53
CA LYS A 236 -14.03 -12.47 -10.27
C LYS A 236 -13.36 -12.17 -11.60
N ILE A 237 -12.16 -12.71 -11.78
CA ILE A 237 -11.35 -12.54 -12.98
C ILE A 237 -11.37 -13.85 -13.75
N THR A 238 -11.87 -13.83 -14.98
CA THR A 238 -12.02 -15.00 -15.85
C THR A 238 -11.28 -14.74 -17.17
N PRO A 239 -10.28 -15.56 -17.54
CA PRO A 239 -9.61 -15.42 -18.83
C PRO A 239 -10.59 -15.51 -20.01
N THR A 240 -10.35 -14.75 -21.07
CA THR A 240 -11.13 -14.79 -22.32
C THR A 240 -10.42 -15.57 -23.40
#